data_AF-A0AAN5GSW0-F1
#
_entry.id   AF-A0AAN5GSW0-F1
#
_cell.length_a   1.000
_cell.length_b   1.000
_cell.length_c   1.000
_cell.angle_alpha   90.00
_cell.angle_beta   90.00
_cell.angle_gamma   90.00
#
_symmetry.space_group_name_H-M   'P 1'
#
loop_
_entity.id
_entity.type
_entity.pdbx_description
1 polymer ?
#
loop_
_entity_poly.entity_id
_entity_poly.type
_entity_poly.pdbx_seq_one_letter_code
_entity_poly.pdbx_strand_id
1 'polypeptide(L)'
;MIWQLTDDKRWSALRQRFSWVEEMHHTPQDPEHHGEGDVGVHTEMVLNALITLPEFQQLPTQQQEVLWAAALLHDVEKRSTTVQENGRIQSPGHARRGELTARQILWRDIPTPFVLREQIVALVRLHGLPLWLLERPEPERLLLTAAMRIDTRLLALLARADLLGRQSPDQQSMLERIDLFELFCHEQQCWGKMRPFVSDSARWHYLTHEQSSPDFVPWEAEPFEVILLCGLPGMGKDRYINEQCQGMDVISLDDMRRRINASPDDKTATGRIVQQAKEEARVFLRQKKPFIWNATNITRQLRSQLISLFTAYGARVKIVYLEVPWAQWKQQNARREYAVPEAVMMRMASRLEVPQLDEAHSVEYRVTDR
;
A
#
# COMPACT_ATOMS: atom_id res chain seq x y z
N MET A 1 21.85 11.41 4.27
CA MET A 1 22.32 10.02 4.44
C MET A 1 21.50 9.17 3.49
N ILE A 2 22.13 8.38 2.63
CA ILE A 2 21.42 7.45 1.74
C ILE A 2 20.96 6.27 2.58
N TRP A 3 19.68 5.92 2.50
CA TRP A 3 19.15 4.71 3.10
C TRP A 3 19.46 3.51 2.20
N GLN A 4 19.88 2.40 2.80
CA GLN A 4 20.08 1.11 2.15
C GLN A 4 19.55 -0.02 3.04
N LEU A 5 19.08 -1.10 2.42
CA LEU A 5 18.53 -2.27 3.13
C LEU A 5 19.62 -3.02 3.93
N THR A 6 20.82 -3.09 3.37
CA THR A 6 21.99 -3.79 3.92
C THR A 6 23.27 -3.25 3.30
N ASP A 7 24.36 -3.26 4.05
CA ASP A 7 25.69 -2.87 3.57
C ASP A 7 26.36 -3.99 2.73
N ASP A 8 25.96 -5.24 2.95
CA ASP A 8 26.46 -6.41 2.21
C ASP A 8 25.35 -6.99 1.32
N LYS A 9 25.51 -6.84 0.01
CA LYS A 9 24.56 -7.26 -1.03
C LYS A 9 24.92 -8.60 -1.68
N ARG A 10 25.97 -9.29 -1.22
CA ARG A 10 26.32 -10.63 -1.72
C ARG A 10 25.20 -11.61 -1.37
N TRP A 11 24.76 -12.42 -2.33
CA TRP A 11 23.63 -13.34 -2.13
C TRP A 11 23.80 -14.27 -0.93
N SER A 12 25.01 -14.81 -0.71
CA SER A 12 25.33 -15.63 0.45
C SER A 12 25.16 -14.91 1.79
N ALA A 13 25.47 -13.61 1.86
CA ALA A 13 25.26 -12.79 3.05
C ALA A 13 23.77 -12.49 3.25
N LEU A 14 23.01 -12.25 2.17
CA LEU A 14 21.55 -12.03 2.25
C LEU A 14 20.83 -13.26 2.81
N ARG A 15 21.17 -14.46 2.32
CA ARG A 15 20.63 -15.74 2.81
C ARG A 15 20.88 -15.95 4.30
N GLN A 16 22.07 -15.59 4.78
CA GLN A 16 22.42 -15.70 6.21
C GLN A 16 21.70 -14.66 7.07
N ARG A 17 21.56 -13.43 6.57
CA ARG A 17 21.00 -12.31 7.33
C ARG A 17 19.47 -12.35 7.41
N PHE A 18 18.82 -12.80 6.36
CA PHE A 18 17.38 -12.72 6.19
C PHE A 18 16.80 -14.11 5.95
N SER A 19 16.13 -14.67 6.97
CA SER A 19 15.53 -16.02 6.85
C SER A 19 14.55 -16.12 5.68
N TRP A 20 13.85 -15.03 5.39
CA TRP A 20 12.91 -14.94 4.28
C TRP A 20 13.58 -15.04 2.90
N VAL A 21 14.89 -14.75 2.78
CA VAL A 21 15.66 -14.99 1.55
C VAL A 21 15.97 -16.47 1.41
N GLU A 22 16.36 -17.15 2.50
CA GLU A 22 16.59 -18.59 2.48
C GLU A 22 15.30 -19.37 2.15
N GLU A 23 14.16 -18.96 2.73
CA GLU A 23 12.86 -19.58 2.48
C GLU A 23 12.43 -19.54 1.01
N MET A 24 12.91 -18.57 0.20
CA MET A 24 12.61 -18.51 -1.23
C MET A 24 13.22 -19.69 -2.01
N HIS A 25 14.36 -20.25 -1.56
CA HIS A 25 14.98 -21.44 -2.16
C HIS A 25 14.15 -22.72 -1.95
N HIS A 26 13.19 -22.70 -1.02
CA HIS A 26 12.26 -23.81 -0.79
C HIS A 26 10.95 -23.66 -1.58
N THR A 27 10.85 -22.64 -2.44
CA THR A 27 9.63 -22.32 -3.19
C THR A 27 9.83 -22.63 -4.66
N PRO A 28 9.30 -23.77 -5.17
CA PRO A 28 9.46 -24.12 -6.58
C PRO A 28 8.67 -23.17 -7.48
N GLN A 29 9.10 -23.04 -8.73
CA GLN A 29 8.41 -22.28 -9.76
C GLN A 29 8.04 -23.16 -10.96
N ASP A 30 7.12 -22.68 -11.80
CA ASP A 30 6.67 -23.42 -12.98
C ASP A 30 7.83 -23.58 -13.98
N PRO A 31 8.26 -24.79 -14.35
CA PRO A 31 9.45 -24.98 -15.19
C PRO A 31 9.33 -24.42 -16.61
N GLU A 32 8.12 -24.21 -17.14
CA GLU A 32 7.96 -23.60 -18.46
C GLU A 32 8.22 -22.10 -18.43
N HIS A 33 7.86 -21.46 -17.32
CA HIS A 33 8.11 -20.05 -17.13
C HIS A 33 9.44 -19.78 -16.43
N HIS A 34 9.84 -20.61 -15.48
CA HIS A 34 10.99 -20.40 -14.62
C HIS A 34 11.91 -21.60 -14.71
N GLY A 35 12.65 -21.70 -15.83
CA GLY A 35 13.61 -22.78 -16.07
C GLY A 35 14.74 -22.83 -15.05
N GLU A 36 14.98 -21.73 -14.32
CA GLU A 36 15.95 -21.61 -13.23
C GLU A 36 15.54 -22.34 -11.94
N GLY A 37 14.27 -22.74 -11.79
CA GLY A 37 13.81 -23.69 -10.77
C GLY A 37 13.03 -23.07 -9.61
N ASP A 38 13.69 -22.30 -8.73
CA ASP A 38 13.08 -21.78 -7.50
C ASP A 38 13.10 -20.24 -7.40
N VAL A 39 12.31 -19.70 -6.48
CA VAL A 39 12.16 -18.24 -6.30
C VAL A 39 13.45 -17.57 -5.84
N GLY A 40 14.29 -18.27 -5.08
CA GLY A 40 15.56 -17.76 -4.59
C GLY A 40 16.56 -17.57 -5.73
N VAL A 41 16.74 -18.59 -6.57
CA VAL A 41 17.60 -18.52 -7.77
C VAL A 41 17.11 -17.43 -8.72
N HIS A 42 15.80 -17.38 -9.00
CA HIS A 42 15.20 -16.31 -9.81
C HIS A 42 15.52 -14.93 -9.26
N THR A 43 15.27 -14.70 -7.97
CA THR A 43 15.51 -13.38 -7.35
C THR A 43 16.98 -12.98 -7.44
N GLU A 44 17.93 -13.91 -7.27
CA GLU A 44 19.37 -13.64 -7.47
C GLU A 44 19.67 -13.23 -8.92
N MET A 45 19.10 -13.94 -9.90
CA MET A 45 19.24 -13.60 -11.31
C MET A 45 18.64 -12.23 -11.65
N VAL A 46 17.47 -11.89 -11.09
CA VAL A 46 16.83 -10.56 -11.25
C VAL A 46 17.72 -9.46 -10.69
N LEU A 47 18.33 -9.64 -9.52
CA LEU A 47 19.25 -8.65 -8.94
C LEU A 47 20.49 -8.46 -9.82
N ASN A 48 21.05 -9.55 -10.36
CA ASN A 48 22.19 -9.50 -11.27
C ASN A 48 21.85 -8.81 -12.60
N ALA A 49 20.66 -9.08 -13.15
CA ALA A 49 20.16 -8.39 -14.34
C ALA A 49 19.99 -6.89 -14.05
N LEU A 50 19.33 -6.54 -12.96
CA LEU A 50 19.02 -5.15 -12.58
C LEU A 50 20.27 -4.26 -12.54
N ILE A 51 21.35 -4.70 -11.90
CA ILE A 51 22.57 -3.87 -11.74
C ILE A 51 23.33 -3.64 -13.05
N THR A 52 23.06 -4.44 -14.08
CA THR A 52 23.70 -4.30 -15.40
C THR A 52 22.91 -3.39 -16.34
N LEU A 53 21.66 -3.04 -16.00
CA LEU A 53 20.83 -2.15 -16.81
C LEU A 53 21.39 -0.71 -16.79
N PRO A 54 21.64 -0.09 -17.97
CA PRO A 54 22.11 1.29 -18.05
C PRO A 54 21.18 2.28 -17.36
N GLU A 55 19.87 2.08 -17.48
CA GLU A 55 18.85 2.93 -16.86
C GLU A 55 18.93 2.87 -15.34
N PHE A 56 19.23 1.70 -14.76
CA PHE A 56 19.45 1.55 -13.32
C PHE A 56 20.69 2.31 -12.85
N GLN A 57 21.80 2.18 -13.57
CA GLN A 57 23.06 2.83 -13.24
C GLN A 57 22.96 4.37 -13.30
N GLN A 58 22.06 4.89 -14.13
CA GLN A 58 21.78 6.32 -14.26
C GLN A 58 20.84 6.87 -13.17
N LEU A 59 20.15 6.01 -12.41
CA LEU A 59 19.28 6.46 -11.33
C LEU A 59 20.10 7.14 -10.21
N PRO A 60 19.53 8.14 -9.52
CA PRO A 60 20.08 8.62 -8.26
C PRO A 60 20.30 7.47 -7.28
N THR A 61 21.39 7.52 -6.50
CA THR A 61 21.77 6.44 -5.57
C THR A 61 20.62 6.00 -4.65
N GLN A 62 19.81 6.94 -4.15
CA GLN A 62 18.67 6.59 -3.30
C GLN A 62 17.60 5.77 -4.04
N GLN A 63 17.36 6.06 -5.32
CA GLN A 63 16.42 5.29 -6.15
C GLN A 63 16.99 3.92 -6.54
N GLN A 64 18.31 3.80 -6.72
CA GLN A 64 18.97 2.50 -6.87
C GLN A 64 18.72 1.60 -5.66
N GLU A 65 18.87 2.12 -4.44
CA GLU A 65 18.61 1.36 -3.20
C GLU A 65 17.14 0.95 -3.05
N VAL A 66 16.21 1.85 -3.39
CA VAL A 66 14.77 1.55 -3.38
C VAL A 66 14.43 0.44 -4.37
N LEU A 67 14.90 0.55 -5.61
CA LEU A 67 14.59 -0.41 -6.66
C LEU A 67 15.27 -1.76 -6.42
N TRP A 68 16.51 -1.77 -5.93
CA TRP A 68 17.22 -2.99 -5.53
C TRP A 68 16.50 -3.71 -4.38
N ALA A 69 16.03 -2.97 -3.36
CA ALA A 69 15.26 -3.54 -2.26
C ALA A 69 13.91 -4.10 -2.74
N ALA A 70 13.24 -3.42 -3.67
CA ALA A 70 12.01 -3.91 -4.28
C ALA A 70 12.24 -5.18 -5.10
N ALA A 71 13.32 -5.26 -5.88
CA ALA A 71 13.68 -6.45 -6.63
C ALA A 71 13.97 -7.66 -5.72
N LEU A 72 14.64 -7.45 -4.59
CA LEU A 72 14.85 -8.53 -3.61
C LEU A 72 13.54 -9.02 -2.96
N LEU A 73 12.51 -8.16 -2.87
CA LEU A 73 11.26 -8.46 -2.17
C LEU A 73 10.07 -8.77 -3.10
N HIS A 74 10.18 -8.59 -4.42
CA HIS A 74 9.03 -8.57 -5.35
C HIS A 74 8.19 -9.85 -5.26
N ASP A 75 8.87 -10.99 -5.09
CA ASP A 75 8.29 -12.33 -5.02
C ASP A 75 8.36 -12.98 -3.63
N VAL A 76 8.68 -12.21 -2.58
CA VAL A 76 8.94 -12.75 -1.22
C VAL A 76 7.79 -13.59 -0.67
N GLU A 77 6.55 -13.33 -1.07
CA GLU A 77 5.38 -14.10 -0.58
C GLU A 77 4.92 -15.22 -1.53
N LYS A 78 5.64 -15.50 -2.62
CA LYS A 78 5.46 -16.79 -3.33
C LYS A 78 5.61 -17.93 -2.32
N ARG A 79 6.59 -17.87 -1.40
CA ARG A 79 6.84 -18.86 -0.32
C ARG A 79 5.62 -19.27 0.53
N SER A 80 4.58 -18.43 0.60
CA SER A 80 3.39 -18.67 1.42
C SER A 80 2.09 -18.74 0.61
N THR A 81 2.17 -18.54 -0.71
CA THR A 81 1.02 -18.51 -1.62
C THR A 81 1.17 -19.45 -2.81
N THR A 82 2.34 -20.04 -3.03
CA THR A 82 2.57 -21.04 -4.07
C THR A 82 1.74 -22.30 -3.81
N VAL A 83 1.01 -22.73 -4.83
CA VAL A 83 0.21 -23.95 -4.89
C VAL A 83 0.55 -24.72 -6.16
N GLN A 84 0.37 -26.04 -6.13
CA GLN A 84 0.51 -26.90 -7.28
C GLN A 84 -0.86 -27.45 -7.68
N GLU A 85 -1.35 -27.05 -8.86
CA GLU A 85 -2.66 -27.44 -9.38
C GLU A 85 -2.54 -27.88 -10.84
N ASN A 86 -3.13 -29.02 -11.20
CA ASN A 86 -3.13 -29.57 -12.57
C ASN A 86 -1.72 -29.69 -13.22
N GLY A 87 -0.71 -30.01 -12.42
CA GLY A 87 0.68 -30.11 -12.88
C GLY A 87 1.38 -28.77 -13.11
N ARG A 88 0.71 -27.65 -12.82
CA ARG A 88 1.25 -26.29 -12.90
C ARG A 88 1.52 -25.72 -11.51
N ILE A 89 2.50 -24.83 -11.42
CA ILE A 89 2.85 -24.14 -10.18
C ILE A 89 2.41 -22.69 -10.29
N GLN A 90 1.59 -22.24 -9.35
CA GLN A 90 1.04 -20.88 -9.38
C GLN A 90 1.14 -20.25 -8.00
N SER A 91 1.25 -18.92 -7.95
CA SER A 91 1.33 -18.18 -6.68
C SER A 91 0.26 -17.09 -6.63
N PRO A 92 -1.03 -17.45 -6.55
CA PRO A 92 -2.13 -16.49 -6.58
C PRO A 92 -2.04 -15.51 -5.40
N GLY A 93 -2.11 -14.22 -5.71
CA GLY A 93 -2.13 -13.16 -4.68
C GLY A 93 -0.79 -12.88 -3.99
N HIS A 94 0.32 -13.50 -4.43
CA HIS A 94 1.65 -13.27 -3.85
C HIS A 94 2.00 -11.78 -3.78
N ALA A 95 1.75 -10.98 -4.83
CA ALA A 95 2.06 -9.55 -4.84
C ALA A 95 1.29 -8.75 -3.78
N ARG A 96 0.01 -9.12 -3.51
CA ARG A 96 -0.79 -8.46 -2.46
C ARG A 96 -0.25 -8.79 -1.08
N ARG A 97 0.08 -10.06 -0.84
CA ARG A 97 0.65 -10.50 0.43
C ARG A 97 2.06 -9.94 0.62
N GLY A 98 2.84 -9.90 -0.46
CA GLY A 98 4.19 -9.35 -0.54
C GLY A 98 4.23 -7.89 -0.13
N GLU A 99 3.25 -7.09 -0.54
CA GLU A 99 3.10 -5.71 -0.07
C GLU A 99 2.98 -5.63 1.47
N LEU A 100 2.17 -6.48 2.09
CA LEU A 100 2.00 -6.50 3.54
C LEU A 100 3.29 -6.95 4.24
N THR A 101 3.90 -8.04 3.78
CA THR A 101 5.16 -8.55 4.35
C THR A 101 6.30 -7.56 4.20
N ALA A 102 6.50 -7.00 3.01
CA ALA A 102 7.55 -6.01 2.75
C ALA A 102 7.39 -4.79 3.67
N ARG A 103 6.16 -4.29 3.85
CA ARG A 103 5.88 -3.20 4.78
C ARG A 103 6.25 -3.56 6.21
N GLN A 104 5.92 -4.78 6.66
CA GLN A 104 6.29 -5.23 8.00
C GLN A 104 7.81 -5.32 8.19
N ILE A 105 8.53 -5.92 7.24
CA ILE A 105 9.99 -6.03 7.30
C ILE A 105 10.62 -4.63 7.40
N LEU A 106 10.21 -3.71 6.51
CA LEU A 106 10.78 -2.37 6.40
C LEU A 106 10.30 -1.40 7.49
N TRP A 107 9.28 -1.76 8.27
CA TRP A 107 8.83 -0.96 9.40
C TRP A 107 9.36 -1.49 10.74
N ARG A 108 9.39 -2.81 10.90
CA ARG A 108 9.76 -3.49 12.16
C ARG A 108 11.24 -3.87 12.22
N ASP A 109 11.72 -4.57 11.20
CA ASP A 109 13.01 -5.28 11.25
C ASP A 109 14.15 -4.42 10.69
N ILE A 110 13.84 -3.64 9.66
CA ILE A 110 14.77 -2.74 8.97
C ILE A 110 14.11 -1.36 8.91
N PRO A 111 14.15 -0.55 9.99
CA PRO A 111 13.48 0.74 10.04
C PRO A 111 13.82 1.61 8.84
N THR A 112 12.82 1.79 7.97
CA THR A 112 12.95 2.49 6.69
C THR A 112 12.09 3.75 6.73
N PRO A 113 12.60 4.91 6.27
CA PRO A 113 11.80 6.13 6.16
C PRO A 113 10.50 5.89 5.38
N PHE A 114 9.39 6.44 5.86
CA PHE A 114 8.04 6.17 5.38
C PHE A 114 7.91 6.26 3.86
N VAL A 115 8.43 7.35 3.28
CA VAL A 115 8.35 7.59 1.83
C VAL A 115 9.07 6.50 1.04
N LEU A 116 10.27 6.11 1.47
CA LEU A 116 11.05 5.07 0.79
C LEU A 116 10.38 3.70 0.96
N ARG A 117 9.87 3.42 2.16
CA ARG A 117 9.16 2.17 2.46
C ARG A 117 7.95 2.00 1.55
N GLU A 118 7.07 3.00 1.48
CA GLU A 118 5.86 2.88 0.67
C GLU A 118 6.17 2.84 -0.84
N GLN A 119 7.27 3.44 -1.31
CA GLN A 119 7.77 3.24 -2.68
C GLN A 119 8.18 1.79 -2.94
N ILE A 120 9.00 1.19 -2.07
CA ILE A 120 9.43 -0.22 -2.19
C ILE A 120 8.21 -1.14 -2.18
N VAL A 121 7.29 -0.92 -1.25
CA VAL A 121 6.09 -1.74 -1.10
C VAL A 121 5.14 -1.60 -2.30
N ALA A 122 5.01 -0.40 -2.88
CA ALA A 122 4.24 -0.20 -4.11
C ALA A 122 4.86 -0.93 -5.30
N LEU A 123 6.20 -0.93 -5.43
CA LEU A 123 6.91 -1.71 -6.45
C LEU A 123 6.66 -3.21 -6.27
N VAL A 124 6.79 -3.75 -5.05
CA VAL A 124 6.46 -5.15 -4.74
C VAL A 124 5.00 -5.46 -5.09
N ARG A 125 4.06 -4.55 -4.79
CA ARG A 125 2.63 -4.78 -5.07
C ARG A 125 2.33 -4.86 -6.56
N LEU A 126 2.99 -4.02 -7.35
CA LEU A 126 2.63 -3.71 -8.72
C LEU A 126 3.61 -4.31 -9.74
N HIS A 127 4.65 -5.05 -9.33
CA HIS A 127 5.74 -5.51 -10.20
C HIS A 127 5.27 -6.20 -11.50
N GLY A 128 4.17 -6.96 -11.44
CA GLY A 128 3.59 -7.62 -12.62
C GLY A 128 2.70 -6.74 -13.50
N LEU A 129 2.35 -5.52 -13.06
CA LEU A 129 1.43 -4.63 -13.79
C LEU A 129 1.93 -4.32 -15.21
N PRO A 130 3.21 -3.97 -15.46
CA PRO A 130 3.68 -3.65 -16.81
C PRO A 130 3.44 -4.78 -17.83
N LEU A 131 3.52 -6.04 -17.40
CA LEU A 131 3.38 -7.20 -18.28
C LEU A 131 1.93 -7.46 -18.71
N TRP A 132 0.98 -7.10 -17.86
CA TRP A 132 -0.42 -7.54 -18.00
C TRP A 132 -1.40 -6.38 -18.15
N LEU A 133 -0.95 -5.11 -18.04
CA LEU A 133 -1.82 -3.94 -18.00
C LEU A 133 -2.81 -3.91 -19.17
N LEU A 134 -2.31 -4.04 -20.41
CA LEU A 134 -3.11 -3.88 -21.62
C LEU A 134 -4.12 -5.01 -21.85
N GLU A 135 -4.00 -6.12 -21.12
CA GLU A 135 -4.98 -7.22 -21.14
C GLU A 135 -6.07 -7.04 -20.08
N ARG A 136 -5.92 -6.07 -19.17
CA ARG A 136 -6.91 -5.80 -18.13
C ARG A 136 -8.07 -4.97 -18.69
N PRO A 137 -9.28 -5.15 -18.14
CA PRO A 137 -10.33 -4.16 -18.33
C PRO A 137 -9.87 -2.81 -17.79
N GLU A 138 -10.25 -1.73 -18.47
CA GLU A 138 -9.95 -0.34 -18.07
C GLU A 138 -8.46 -0.07 -17.79
N PRO A 139 -7.55 -0.36 -18.73
CA PRO A 139 -6.10 -0.24 -18.52
C PRO A 139 -5.68 1.18 -18.16
N GLU A 140 -6.35 2.21 -18.72
CA GLU A 140 -6.11 3.61 -18.37
C GLU A 140 -6.30 3.86 -16.87
N ARG A 141 -7.45 3.46 -16.31
CA ARG A 141 -7.75 3.72 -14.89
C ARG A 141 -6.80 2.95 -13.98
N LEU A 142 -6.48 1.71 -14.31
CA LEU A 142 -5.51 0.91 -13.57
C LEU A 142 -4.12 1.57 -13.56
N LEU A 143 -3.67 2.06 -14.72
CA LEU A 143 -2.41 2.76 -14.85
C LEU A 143 -2.39 4.07 -14.07
N LEU A 144 -3.41 4.92 -14.23
CA LEU A 144 -3.46 6.20 -13.54
C LEU A 144 -3.55 6.02 -12.03
N THR A 145 -4.25 4.98 -11.55
CA THR A 145 -4.28 4.59 -10.13
C THR A 145 -2.90 4.14 -9.64
N ALA A 146 -2.18 3.34 -10.43
CA ALA A 146 -0.82 2.93 -10.11
C ALA A 146 0.16 4.12 -10.05
N ALA A 147 0.06 5.04 -11.01
CA ALA A 147 0.90 6.24 -11.09
C ALA A 147 0.69 7.22 -9.92
N MET A 148 -0.42 7.12 -9.18
CA MET A 148 -0.61 7.86 -7.92
C MET A 148 0.24 7.30 -6.78
N ARG A 149 0.71 6.05 -6.90
CA ARG A 149 1.45 5.33 -5.84
C ARG A 149 2.94 5.23 -6.15
N ILE A 150 3.32 5.15 -7.42
CA ILE A 150 4.69 4.87 -7.82
C ILE A 150 5.13 5.60 -9.09
N ASP A 151 6.43 5.85 -9.18
CA ASP A 151 7.10 6.24 -10.41
C ASP A 151 7.07 5.07 -11.41
N THR A 152 6.33 5.24 -12.51
CA THR A 152 6.14 4.20 -13.54
C THR A 152 7.44 3.81 -14.26
N ARG A 153 8.49 4.65 -14.24
CA ARG A 153 9.82 4.28 -14.77
C ARG A 153 10.47 3.21 -13.93
N LEU A 154 10.42 3.37 -12.61
CA LEU A 154 10.95 2.37 -11.67
C LEU A 154 10.17 1.07 -11.78
N LEU A 155 8.86 1.14 -12.02
CA LEU A 155 8.02 -0.02 -12.20
C LEU A 155 8.36 -0.80 -13.50
N ALA A 156 8.52 -0.09 -14.62
CA ALA A 156 8.95 -0.68 -15.89
C ALA A 156 10.36 -1.29 -15.77
N LEU A 157 11.27 -0.60 -15.09
CA LEU A 157 12.64 -1.08 -14.90
C LEU A 157 12.69 -2.34 -14.02
N LEU A 158 11.87 -2.41 -12.97
CA LEU A 158 11.71 -3.62 -12.16
C LEU A 158 11.20 -4.78 -13.00
N ALA A 159 10.13 -4.58 -13.78
CA ALA A 159 9.57 -5.62 -14.64
C ALA A 159 10.57 -6.08 -15.72
N ARG A 160 11.41 -5.17 -16.22
CA ARG A 160 12.46 -5.49 -17.20
C ARG A 160 13.53 -6.37 -16.57
N ALA A 161 14.00 -6.02 -15.37
CA ALA A 161 14.95 -6.84 -14.62
C ALA A 161 14.36 -8.21 -14.26
N ASP A 162 13.08 -8.27 -13.88
CA ASP A 162 12.36 -9.50 -13.58
C ASP A 162 12.36 -10.46 -14.78
N LEU A 163 12.00 -9.97 -15.97
CA LEU A 163 12.04 -10.76 -17.20
C LEU A 163 13.46 -11.18 -17.59
N LEU A 164 14.44 -10.28 -17.49
CA LEU A 164 15.84 -10.58 -17.84
C LEU A 164 16.48 -11.58 -16.86
N GLY A 165 15.99 -11.64 -15.62
CA GLY A 165 16.42 -12.60 -14.60
C GLY A 165 15.77 -13.99 -14.72
N ARG A 166 14.90 -14.22 -15.70
CA ARG A 166 14.15 -15.47 -15.91
C ARG A 166 14.74 -16.29 -17.06
N GLN A 167 14.69 -17.64 -16.97
CA GLN A 167 15.01 -18.53 -18.10
C GLN A 167 13.73 -19.05 -18.75
N SER A 168 13.34 -18.49 -19.91
CA SER A 168 12.09 -18.86 -20.59
C SER A 168 12.12 -18.58 -22.10
N PRO A 169 11.44 -19.40 -22.94
CA PRO A 169 11.37 -19.18 -24.38
C PRO A 169 10.58 -17.94 -24.81
N ASP A 170 9.69 -17.42 -23.95
CA ASP A 170 8.82 -16.26 -24.24
C ASP A 170 9.44 -14.91 -23.84
N GLN A 171 10.68 -14.88 -23.34
CA GLN A 171 11.29 -13.67 -22.73
C GLN A 171 11.24 -12.45 -23.66
N GLN A 172 11.55 -12.64 -24.95
CA GLN A 172 11.56 -11.54 -25.93
C GLN A 172 10.17 -10.93 -26.15
N SER A 173 9.13 -11.76 -26.31
CA SER A 173 7.77 -11.26 -26.52
C SER A 173 7.21 -10.58 -25.25
N MET A 174 7.65 -11.03 -24.07
CA MET A 174 7.29 -10.40 -22.81
C MET A 174 7.96 -9.03 -22.63
N LEU A 175 9.18 -8.84 -23.13
CA LEU A 175 9.86 -7.54 -23.13
C LEU A 175 9.11 -6.51 -23.99
N GLU A 176 8.56 -6.92 -25.14
CA GLU A 176 7.75 -6.04 -26.00
C GLU A 176 6.52 -5.49 -25.26
N ARG A 177 5.95 -6.24 -24.32
CA ARG A 177 4.83 -5.77 -23.48
C ARG A 177 5.25 -4.63 -22.56
N ILE A 178 6.48 -4.64 -22.06
CA ILE A 178 7.02 -3.53 -21.25
C ILE A 178 7.19 -2.29 -22.11
N ASP A 179 7.64 -2.45 -23.36
CA ASP A 179 7.78 -1.32 -24.28
C ASP A 179 6.39 -0.73 -24.63
N LEU A 180 5.37 -1.57 -24.81
CA LEU A 180 3.98 -1.11 -24.95
C LEU A 180 3.45 -0.41 -23.69
N PHE A 181 3.79 -0.90 -22.50
CA PHE A 181 3.45 -0.24 -21.24
C PHE A 181 4.06 1.16 -21.14
N GLU A 182 5.33 1.31 -21.52
CA GLU A 182 6.01 2.62 -21.54
C GLU A 182 5.33 3.59 -22.52
N LEU A 183 5.04 3.15 -23.75
CA LEU A 183 4.30 3.96 -24.73
C LEU A 183 2.94 4.40 -24.17
N PHE A 184 2.20 3.50 -23.52
CA PHE A 184 0.92 3.81 -22.92
C PHE A 184 1.07 4.79 -21.73
N CYS A 185 2.13 4.68 -20.92
CA CYS A 185 2.44 5.67 -19.89
C CYS A 185 2.69 7.07 -20.45
N HIS A 186 3.37 7.16 -21.60
CA HIS A 186 3.59 8.42 -22.29
C HIS A 186 2.28 9.03 -22.81
N GLU A 187 1.43 8.22 -23.47
CA GLU A 187 0.11 8.63 -23.94
C GLU A 187 -0.76 9.16 -22.79
N GLN A 188 -0.75 8.46 -21.66
CA GLN A 188 -1.52 8.84 -20.47
C GLN A 188 -0.87 9.93 -19.60
N GLN A 189 0.28 10.47 -20.04
CA GLN A 189 1.04 11.54 -19.39
C GLN A 189 1.50 11.21 -17.96
N CYS A 190 1.74 9.92 -17.68
CA CYS A 190 2.11 9.40 -16.37
C CYS A 190 3.46 8.65 -16.37
N TRP A 191 4.31 8.87 -17.37
CA TRP A 191 5.69 8.36 -17.35
C TRP A 191 6.54 9.13 -16.32
N GLY A 192 7.00 8.42 -15.29
CA GLY A 192 7.85 9.00 -14.25
C GLY A 192 7.14 9.84 -13.19
N LYS A 193 5.82 9.98 -13.29
CA LYS A 193 5.03 10.90 -12.47
C LYS A 193 3.56 10.51 -12.43
N MET A 194 2.86 11.02 -11.43
CA MET A 194 1.40 11.01 -11.41
C MET A 194 0.85 11.94 -12.51
N ARG A 195 -0.20 11.50 -13.22
CA ARG A 195 -0.95 12.39 -14.13
C ARG A 195 -1.56 13.54 -13.31
N PRO A 196 -1.38 14.81 -13.70
CA PRO A 196 -1.99 15.93 -13.01
C PRO A 196 -3.53 15.91 -13.19
N PHE A 197 -4.25 16.22 -12.12
CA PHE A 197 -5.69 16.50 -12.15
C PHE A 197 -5.91 17.96 -11.77
N VAL A 198 -6.96 18.58 -12.31
CA VAL A 198 -7.29 20.00 -12.05
C VAL A 198 -7.56 20.25 -10.56
N SER A 199 -8.21 19.31 -9.89
CA SER A 199 -8.45 19.35 -8.44
C SER A 199 -8.51 17.94 -7.86
N ASP A 200 -8.41 17.86 -6.53
CA ASP A 200 -8.68 16.63 -5.77
C ASP A 200 -10.06 16.04 -6.07
N SER A 201 -11.06 16.89 -6.29
CA SER A 201 -12.43 16.48 -6.59
C SER A 201 -12.54 15.93 -8.02
N ALA A 202 -11.83 16.51 -8.99
CA ALA A 202 -11.73 15.97 -10.35
C ALA A 202 -11.07 14.58 -10.34
N ARG A 203 -9.96 14.42 -9.59
CA ARG A 203 -9.33 13.11 -9.36
C ARG A 203 -10.32 12.12 -8.76
N TRP A 204 -11.00 12.51 -7.69
CA TRP A 204 -11.96 11.65 -7.00
C TRP A 204 -13.13 11.25 -7.90
N HIS A 205 -13.65 12.18 -8.71
CA HIS A 205 -14.70 11.90 -9.68
C HIS A 205 -14.25 10.86 -10.71
N TYR A 206 -13.06 11.04 -11.30
CA TYR A 206 -12.47 10.08 -12.25
C TYR A 206 -12.35 8.66 -11.66
N LEU A 207 -11.92 8.57 -10.40
CA LEU A 207 -11.72 7.30 -9.69
C LEU A 207 -13.04 6.59 -9.33
N THR A 208 -14.15 7.33 -9.25
CA THR A 208 -15.45 6.80 -8.79
C THR A 208 -16.50 6.67 -9.88
N HIS A 209 -16.26 7.24 -11.07
CA HIS A 209 -17.19 7.23 -12.20
C HIS A 209 -16.53 6.53 -13.39
N GLU A 210 -16.92 5.29 -13.65
CA GLU A 210 -16.23 4.38 -14.58
C GLU A 210 -16.08 4.91 -16.02
N GLN A 211 -16.96 5.82 -16.44
CA GLN A 211 -16.97 6.40 -17.79
C GLN A 211 -16.44 7.84 -17.82
N SER A 212 -15.94 8.36 -16.70
CA SER A 212 -15.40 9.73 -16.65
C SER A 212 -14.04 9.80 -17.33
N SER A 213 -13.86 10.80 -18.19
CA SER A 213 -12.54 11.20 -18.67
C SER A 213 -11.68 11.72 -17.51
N PRO A 214 -10.35 11.52 -17.53
CA PRO A 214 -9.43 12.10 -16.54
C PRO A 214 -9.38 13.64 -16.60
N ASP A 215 -9.80 14.23 -17.72
CA ASP A 215 -9.82 15.69 -17.92
C ASP A 215 -11.19 16.31 -17.55
N PHE A 216 -12.16 15.50 -17.12
CA PHE A 216 -13.46 15.98 -16.69
C PHE A 216 -13.37 16.74 -15.36
N VAL A 217 -13.91 17.95 -15.34
CA VAL A 217 -14.00 18.77 -14.13
C VAL A 217 -15.44 18.76 -13.63
N PRO A 218 -15.74 18.09 -12.50
CA PRO A 218 -17.08 18.09 -11.94
C PRO A 218 -17.43 19.47 -11.38
N TRP A 219 -18.73 19.81 -11.41
CA TRP A 219 -19.23 20.96 -10.67
C TRP A 219 -19.28 20.63 -9.17
N GLU A 220 -18.72 21.51 -8.33
CA GLU A 220 -18.68 21.33 -6.88
C GLU A 220 -19.72 22.22 -6.20
N ALA A 221 -20.68 21.60 -5.50
CA ALA A 221 -21.48 22.29 -4.49
C ALA A 221 -20.64 22.61 -3.26
N GLU A 222 -21.07 23.54 -2.40
CA GLU A 222 -20.40 23.86 -1.13
C GLU A 222 -20.08 22.58 -0.34
N PRO A 223 -18.79 22.19 -0.23
CA PRO A 223 -18.42 20.95 0.41
C PRO A 223 -18.35 21.14 1.92
N PHE A 224 -18.83 20.15 2.66
CA PHE A 224 -18.49 19.98 4.07
C PHE A 224 -17.52 18.81 4.22
N GLU A 225 -16.55 18.94 5.12
CA GLU A 225 -15.45 17.97 5.25
C GLU A 225 -15.73 16.94 6.35
N VAL A 226 -15.44 15.68 6.06
CA VAL A 226 -15.36 14.60 7.05
C VAL A 226 -13.93 14.09 7.13
N ILE A 227 -13.36 14.15 8.33
CA ILE A 227 -12.01 13.65 8.60
C ILE A 227 -12.11 12.19 9.07
N LEU A 228 -11.54 11.27 8.30
CA LEU A 228 -11.45 9.86 8.63
C LEU A 228 -10.05 9.54 9.16
N LEU A 229 -9.91 9.29 10.46
CA LEU A 229 -8.61 8.93 11.02
C LEU A 229 -8.27 7.47 10.70
N CYS A 230 -7.00 7.22 10.38
CA CYS A 230 -6.44 5.89 10.15
C CYS A 230 -5.14 5.75 10.92
N GLY A 231 -5.01 4.65 11.67
CA GLY A 231 -3.78 4.38 12.41
C GLY A 231 -4.01 3.37 13.52
N LEU A 232 -2.97 2.61 13.84
CA LEU A 232 -3.01 1.63 14.91
C LEU A 232 -3.30 2.27 16.28
N PRO A 233 -3.80 1.51 17.26
CA PRO A 233 -3.91 2.00 18.63
C PRO A 233 -2.56 2.50 19.15
N GLY A 234 -2.54 3.66 19.80
CA GLY A 234 -1.30 4.27 20.28
C GLY A 234 -0.57 5.19 19.29
N MET A 235 -0.95 5.24 18.01
CA MET A 235 -0.30 6.11 17.00
C MET A 235 -0.58 7.62 17.15
N GLY A 236 -1.24 8.06 18.22
CA GLY A 236 -1.49 9.49 18.46
C GLY A 236 -2.73 10.10 17.79
N LYS A 237 -3.72 9.30 17.38
CA LYS A 237 -5.01 9.79 16.85
C LYS A 237 -5.66 10.86 17.75
N ASP A 238 -5.80 10.56 19.04
CA ASP A 238 -6.43 11.48 19.99
C ASP A 238 -5.61 12.76 20.20
N ARG A 239 -4.28 12.64 20.14
CA ARG A 239 -3.36 13.78 20.17
C ARG A 239 -3.58 14.70 18.96
N TYR A 240 -3.67 14.12 17.75
CA TYR A 240 -3.96 14.88 16.54
C TYR A 240 -5.29 15.62 16.61
N ILE A 241 -6.35 14.97 17.12
CA ILE A 241 -7.66 15.62 17.32
C ILE A 241 -7.52 16.86 18.22
N ASN A 242 -6.86 16.72 19.36
CA ASN A 242 -6.70 17.80 20.35
C ASN A 242 -5.85 18.97 19.83
N GLU A 243 -4.83 18.67 19.01
CA GLU A 243 -3.89 19.68 18.51
C GLU A 243 -4.38 20.37 17.23
N GLN A 244 -5.07 19.65 16.33
CA GLN A 244 -5.33 20.11 14.95
C GLN A 244 -6.82 20.28 14.61
N CYS A 245 -7.73 19.69 15.39
CA CYS A 245 -9.16 19.65 15.05
C CYS A 245 -10.04 20.22 16.16
N GLN A 246 -9.54 21.23 16.88
CA GLN A 246 -10.28 21.88 17.97
C GLN A 246 -11.62 22.44 17.48
N GLY A 247 -12.70 22.12 18.19
CA GLY A 247 -14.05 22.59 17.89
C GLY A 247 -14.84 21.72 16.91
N MET A 248 -14.26 20.68 16.32
CA MET A 248 -15.00 19.70 15.50
C MET A 248 -15.62 18.59 16.37
N ASP A 249 -16.83 18.16 16.03
CA ASP A 249 -17.45 16.99 16.66
C ASP A 249 -16.69 15.71 16.32
N VAL A 250 -16.59 14.81 17.29
CA VAL A 250 -15.85 13.55 17.15
C VAL A 250 -16.75 12.36 17.43
N ILE A 251 -16.84 11.45 16.47
CA ILE A 251 -17.45 10.14 16.63
C ILE A 251 -16.31 9.15 16.90
N SER A 252 -16.18 8.73 18.15
CA SER A 252 -15.11 7.84 18.62
C SER A 252 -15.66 6.48 19.03
N LEU A 253 -15.29 5.44 18.28
CA LEU A 253 -15.75 4.08 18.55
C LEU A 253 -15.17 3.55 19.87
N ASP A 254 -13.96 3.97 20.23
CA ASP A 254 -13.33 3.60 21.49
C ASP A 254 -14.04 4.26 22.68
N ASP A 255 -14.47 5.52 22.56
CA ASP A 255 -15.22 6.20 23.63
C ASP A 255 -16.63 5.63 23.80
N MET A 256 -17.31 5.31 22.68
CA MET A 256 -18.59 4.59 22.73
C MET A 256 -18.45 3.25 23.43
N ARG A 257 -17.37 2.50 23.14
CA ARG A 257 -17.07 1.22 23.80
C ARG A 257 -16.86 1.39 25.30
N ARG A 258 -16.09 2.41 25.71
CA ARG A 258 -15.81 2.72 27.13
C ARG A 258 -17.08 3.07 27.90
N ARG A 259 -17.99 3.87 27.33
CA ARG A 259 -19.25 4.29 27.98
C ARG A 259 -20.13 3.11 28.39
N ILE A 260 -20.13 2.02 27.63
CA ILE A 260 -20.92 0.82 27.91
C ILE A 260 -20.11 -0.30 28.56
N ASN A 261 -18.86 -0.04 28.93
CA ASN A 261 -17.91 -1.00 29.50
C ASN A 261 -17.83 -2.33 28.73
N ALA A 262 -17.90 -2.28 27.40
CA ALA A 262 -17.90 -3.47 26.56
C ALA A 262 -16.49 -3.97 26.27
N SER A 263 -16.29 -5.29 26.37
CA SER A 263 -15.02 -5.92 26.01
C SER A 263 -14.69 -5.72 24.53
N PRO A 264 -13.41 -5.49 24.15
CA PRO A 264 -12.91 -5.56 22.78
C PRO A 264 -13.32 -6.84 22.03
N ASP A 265 -13.40 -7.97 22.74
CA ASP A 265 -13.68 -9.29 22.16
C ASP A 265 -15.17 -9.61 22.01
N ASP A 266 -16.06 -8.77 22.55
CA ASP A 266 -17.50 -8.90 22.36
C ASP A 266 -17.89 -8.42 20.95
N LYS A 267 -18.07 -9.38 20.04
CA LYS A 267 -18.48 -9.14 18.65
C LYS A 267 -19.86 -8.49 18.55
N THR A 268 -20.79 -8.86 19.43
CA THR A 268 -22.17 -8.35 19.43
C THR A 268 -22.21 -6.90 19.90
N ALA A 269 -21.47 -6.56 20.95
CA ALA A 269 -21.29 -5.17 21.38
C ALA A 269 -20.56 -4.35 20.31
N THR A 270 -19.51 -4.91 19.69
CA THR A 270 -18.78 -4.24 18.61
C THR A 270 -19.68 -3.90 17.43
N GLY A 271 -20.54 -4.83 16.99
CA GLY A 271 -21.51 -4.58 15.93
C GLY A 271 -22.49 -3.45 16.28
N ARG A 272 -23.04 -3.47 17.51
CA ARG A 272 -23.94 -2.41 18.01
C ARG A 272 -23.26 -1.04 18.06
N ILE A 273 -22.02 -0.96 18.56
CA ILE A 273 -21.24 0.28 18.61
C ILE A 273 -21.02 0.84 17.20
N VAL A 274 -20.62 -0.01 16.25
CA VAL A 274 -20.41 0.43 14.85
C VAL A 274 -21.70 0.94 14.24
N GLN A 275 -22.83 0.28 14.50
CA GLN A 275 -24.14 0.73 14.03
C GLN A 275 -24.51 2.10 14.62
N GLN A 276 -24.39 2.25 15.94
CA GLN A 276 -24.67 3.50 16.63
C GLN A 276 -23.78 4.64 16.10
N ALA A 277 -22.48 4.40 15.92
CA ALA A 277 -21.56 5.39 15.35
C ALA A 277 -21.98 5.82 13.94
N LYS A 278 -22.43 4.89 13.09
CA LYS A 278 -22.95 5.21 11.75
C LYS A 278 -24.27 6.00 11.83
N GLU A 279 -25.11 5.74 12.80
CA GLU A 279 -26.35 6.49 13.02
C GLU A 279 -26.07 7.94 13.46
N GLU A 280 -25.15 8.13 14.41
CA GLU A 280 -24.68 9.47 14.80
C GLU A 280 -24.05 10.21 13.61
N ALA A 281 -23.23 9.53 12.80
CA ALA A 281 -22.66 10.12 11.59
C ALA A 281 -23.74 10.55 10.60
N ARG A 282 -24.80 9.76 10.41
CA ARG A 282 -25.93 10.16 9.53
C ARG A 282 -26.64 11.42 10.01
N VAL A 283 -26.69 11.70 11.30
CA VAL A 283 -27.26 12.96 11.82
C VAL A 283 -26.41 14.15 11.33
N PHE A 284 -25.09 14.10 11.51
CA PHE A 284 -24.19 15.15 11.03
C PHE A 284 -24.19 15.28 9.51
N LEU A 285 -24.16 14.16 8.79
CA LEU A 285 -24.19 14.13 7.33
C LEU A 285 -25.46 14.78 6.75
N ARG A 286 -26.64 14.51 7.32
CA ARG A 286 -27.90 15.16 6.91
C ARG A 286 -27.90 16.66 7.15
N GLN A 287 -27.23 17.11 8.20
CA GLN A 287 -27.05 18.52 8.54
C GLN A 287 -25.91 19.18 7.74
N LYS A 288 -25.18 18.42 6.91
CA LYS A 288 -23.93 18.85 6.26
C LYS A 288 -22.91 19.45 7.25
N LYS A 289 -22.87 18.91 8.46
CA LYS A 289 -21.99 19.35 9.54
C LYS A 289 -20.65 18.62 9.45
N PRO A 290 -19.49 19.31 9.45
CA PRO A 290 -18.18 18.67 9.52
C PRO A 290 -18.00 17.88 10.82
N PHE A 291 -17.33 16.73 10.75
CA PHE A 291 -17.01 15.91 11.92
C PHE A 291 -15.79 15.02 11.67
N ILE A 292 -15.27 14.44 12.76
CA ILE A 292 -14.16 13.47 12.74
C ILE A 292 -14.70 12.08 13.06
N TRP A 293 -14.33 11.11 12.24
CA TRP A 293 -14.50 9.69 12.55
C TRP A 293 -13.20 9.13 13.13
N ASN A 294 -13.18 8.93 14.45
CA ASN A 294 -12.04 8.37 15.18
C ASN A 294 -12.20 6.86 15.40
N ALA A 295 -11.48 6.09 14.58
CA ALA A 295 -11.29 4.66 14.75
C ALA A 295 -9.95 4.25 14.15
N THR A 296 -9.60 2.97 14.20
CA THR A 296 -8.32 2.49 13.68
C THR A 296 -8.28 2.41 12.15
N ASN A 297 -9.39 2.01 11.52
CA ASN A 297 -9.61 2.05 10.07
C ASN A 297 -8.45 1.48 9.23
N ILE A 298 -7.88 0.37 9.69
CA ILE A 298 -6.59 -0.16 9.22
C ILE A 298 -6.66 -0.90 7.88
N THR A 299 -7.84 -1.25 7.38
CA THR A 299 -8.00 -1.90 6.07
C THR A 299 -8.74 -1.00 5.09
N ARG A 300 -8.41 -1.11 3.81
CA ARG A 300 -9.08 -0.40 2.71
C ARG A 300 -10.58 -0.70 2.70
N GLN A 301 -10.97 -1.95 2.92
CA GLN A 301 -12.39 -2.34 2.97
C GLN A 301 -13.19 -1.58 4.03
N LEU A 302 -12.64 -1.41 5.25
CA LEU A 302 -13.33 -0.66 6.32
C LEU A 302 -13.46 0.81 5.94
N ARG A 303 -12.40 1.40 5.38
CA ARG A 303 -12.41 2.79 4.92
C ARG A 303 -13.40 2.99 3.78
N SER A 304 -13.41 2.14 2.76
CA SER A 304 -14.35 2.23 1.63
C SER A 304 -15.80 2.26 2.08
N GLN A 305 -16.21 1.42 3.04
CA GLN A 305 -17.59 1.45 3.55
C GLN A 305 -17.97 2.79 4.21
N LEU A 306 -17.05 3.42 4.93
CA LEU A 306 -17.26 4.72 5.57
C LEU A 306 -17.24 5.84 4.54
N ILE A 307 -16.28 5.81 3.63
CA ILE A 307 -16.14 6.79 2.55
C ILE A 307 -17.40 6.79 1.69
N SER A 308 -17.87 5.63 1.23
CA SER A 308 -19.14 5.52 0.48
C SER A 308 -20.33 6.07 1.26
N LEU A 309 -20.40 5.84 2.58
CA LEU A 309 -21.45 6.43 3.42
C LEU A 309 -21.35 7.96 3.42
N PHE A 310 -20.15 8.52 3.58
CA PHE A 310 -19.96 9.97 3.68
C PHE A 310 -20.21 10.67 2.33
N THR A 311 -19.66 10.12 1.25
CA THR A 311 -19.80 10.70 -0.09
C THR A 311 -21.22 10.61 -0.63
N ALA A 312 -22.02 9.63 -0.20
CA ALA A 312 -23.44 9.56 -0.53
C ALA A 312 -24.26 10.77 -0.02
N TYR A 313 -23.75 11.50 0.97
CA TYR A 313 -24.35 12.74 1.48
C TYR A 313 -23.65 13.99 0.93
N GLY A 314 -22.71 13.85 -0.02
CA GLY A 314 -21.94 14.96 -0.59
C GLY A 314 -20.78 15.43 0.29
N ALA A 315 -20.34 14.63 1.27
CA ALA A 315 -19.17 14.97 2.07
C ALA A 315 -17.87 14.85 1.26
N ARG A 316 -16.98 15.83 1.43
CA ARG A 316 -15.58 15.72 1.02
C ARG A 316 -14.82 14.95 2.09
N VAL A 317 -14.21 13.83 1.75
CA VAL A 317 -13.54 12.96 2.72
C VAL A 317 -12.03 13.16 2.69
N LYS A 318 -11.46 13.46 3.86
CA LYS A 318 -10.01 13.54 4.11
C LYS A 318 -9.59 12.38 5.00
N ILE A 319 -8.71 11.51 4.52
CA ILE A 319 -8.11 10.47 5.36
C ILE A 319 -6.86 11.04 6.02
N VAL A 320 -6.73 10.94 7.34
CA VAL A 320 -5.50 11.29 8.05
C VAL A 320 -4.88 10.00 8.59
N TYR A 321 -3.74 9.62 8.02
CA TYR A 321 -2.97 8.47 8.46
C TYR A 321 -1.91 8.91 9.46
N LEU A 322 -1.89 8.27 10.64
CA LEU A 322 -0.89 8.52 11.67
C LEU A 322 -0.01 7.29 11.90
N GLU A 323 1.30 7.53 11.92
CA GLU A 323 2.29 6.50 12.20
C GLU A 323 3.48 7.06 12.96
N VAL A 324 3.97 6.26 13.92
CA VAL A 324 5.25 6.48 14.59
C VAL A 324 6.16 5.26 14.38
N PRO A 325 7.48 5.38 14.61
CA PRO A 325 8.40 4.27 14.45
C PRO A 325 8.01 3.07 15.32
N TRP A 326 8.28 1.86 14.85
CA TRP A 326 7.88 0.62 15.53
C TRP A 326 8.25 0.57 17.02
N ALA A 327 9.49 0.95 17.35
CA ALA A 327 9.97 0.97 18.73
C ALA A 327 9.18 1.95 19.61
N GLN A 328 8.91 3.15 19.09
CA GLN A 328 8.09 4.15 19.77
C GLN A 328 6.66 3.68 19.95
N TRP A 329 6.06 3.06 18.92
CA TRP A 329 4.70 2.54 18.98
C TRP A 329 4.53 1.50 20.11
N LYS A 330 5.49 0.57 20.25
CA LYS A 330 5.48 -0.39 21.36
C LYS A 330 5.55 0.29 22.72
N GLN A 331 6.45 1.27 22.88
CA GLN A 331 6.59 2.02 24.13
C GLN A 331 5.32 2.83 24.46
N GLN A 332 4.72 3.47 23.46
CA GLN A 332 3.50 4.24 23.63
C GLN A 332 2.35 3.34 24.09
N ASN A 333 2.15 2.18 23.46
CA ASN A 333 1.07 1.28 23.89
C ASN A 333 1.26 0.77 25.32
N ALA A 334 2.50 0.43 25.71
CA ALA A 334 2.80 -0.06 27.06
C ALA A 334 2.50 0.96 28.18
N ARG A 335 2.47 2.26 27.86
CA ARG A 335 2.20 3.34 28.82
C ARG A 335 0.73 3.79 28.85
N ARG A 336 -0.15 3.18 28.05
CA ARG A 336 -1.58 3.56 28.01
C ARG A 336 -2.32 2.98 29.21
N GLU A 337 -3.26 3.75 29.74
CA GLU A 337 -4.24 3.28 30.73
C GLU A 337 -4.96 2.02 30.25
N TYR A 338 -5.33 2.00 28.96
CA TYR A 338 -5.90 0.84 28.28
C TYR A 338 -4.93 0.32 27.21
N ALA A 339 -3.89 -0.38 27.66
CA ALA A 339 -2.91 -1.02 26.79
C ALA A 339 -3.54 -2.17 26.01
N VAL A 340 -3.25 -2.26 24.71
CA VAL A 340 -3.70 -3.36 23.85
C VAL A 340 -2.70 -4.52 23.98
N PRO A 341 -3.14 -5.78 24.16
CA PRO A 341 -2.23 -6.93 24.24
C PRO A 341 -1.33 -7.04 23.00
N GLU A 342 -0.07 -7.43 23.19
CA GLU A 342 0.93 -7.47 22.11
C GLU A 342 0.48 -8.34 20.94
N ALA A 343 -0.09 -9.53 21.20
CA ALA A 343 -0.61 -10.41 20.15
C ALA A 343 -1.69 -9.72 19.28
N VAL A 344 -2.54 -8.88 19.89
CA VAL A 344 -3.56 -8.11 19.16
C VAL A 344 -2.91 -6.98 18.36
N MET A 345 -1.92 -6.28 18.92
CA MET A 345 -1.15 -5.28 18.20
C MET A 345 -0.50 -5.86 16.95
N MET A 346 0.21 -6.99 17.08
CA MET A 346 0.88 -7.66 15.95
C MET A 346 -0.11 -8.08 14.88
N ARG A 347 -1.28 -8.61 15.27
CA ARG A 347 -2.38 -8.97 14.34
C ARG A 347 -2.97 -7.75 13.63
N MET A 348 -3.04 -6.60 14.29
CA MET A 348 -3.51 -5.36 13.64
C MET A 348 -2.45 -4.81 12.69
N ALA A 349 -1.18 -4.81 13.08
CA ALA A 349 -0.06 -4.39 12.25
C ALA A 349 0.06 -5.24 10.98
N SER A 350 -0.16 -6.55 11.05
CA SER A 350 -0.13 -7.43 9.85
C SER A 350 -1.27 -7.21 8.86
N ARG A 351 -2.31 -6.48 9.26
CA ARG A 351 -3.45 -6.15 8.42
C ARG A 351 -3.48 -4.69 7.99
N LEU A 352 -2.48 -3.91 8.37
CA LEU A 352 -2.44 -2.49 8.09
C LEU A 352 -2.18 -2.24 6.60
N GLU A 353 -3.22 -1.76 5.91
CA GLU A 353 -3.15 -1.24 4.57
C GLU A 353 -3.08 0.30 4.69
N VAL A 354 -1.91 0.89 4.43
CA VAL A 354 -1.70 2.34 4.46
C VAL A 354 -2.65 3.00 3.45
N PRO A 355 -3.40 4.06 3.83
CA PRO A 355 -4.30 4.75 2.91
C PRO A 355 -3.59 5.28 1.67
N GLN A 356 -4.20 5.10 0.51
CA GLN A 356 -3.66 5.54 -0.79
C GLN A 356 -4.49 6.70 -1.36
N LEU A 357 -3.88 7.50 -2.24
CA LEU A 357 -4.51 8.70 -2.84
C LEU A 357 -5.76 8.41 -3.67
N ASP A 358 -5.96 7.15 -4.07
CA ASP A 358 -7.13 6.67 -4.81
C ASP A 358 -8.31 6.30 -3.89
N GLU A 359 -8.16 6.42 -2.57
CA GLU A 359 -9.22 6.02 -1.62
C GLU A 359 -10.18 7.14 -1.26
N ALA A 360 -9.78 8.42 -1.36
CA ALA A 360 -10.60 9.56 -0.96
C ALA A 360 -10.22 10.85 -1.72
N HIS A 361 -10.91 11.95 -1.40
CA HIS A 361 -10.61 13.26 -1.98
C HIS A 361 -9.22 13.76 -1.57
N SER A 362 -8.77 13.44 -0.36
CA SER A 362 -7.39 13.72 0.06
C SER A 362 -6.92 12.71 1.10
N VAL A 363 -5.60 12.48 1.12
CA VAL A 363 -4.92 11.68 2.14
C VAL A 363 -3.78 12.50 2.71
N GLU A 364 -3.74 12.62 4.03
CA GLU A 364 -2.70 13.30 4.77
C GLU A 364 -1.90 12.27 5.58
N TYR A 365 -0.58 12.24 5.37
CA TYR A 365 0.34 11.37 6.11
C TYR A 365 1.00 12.16 7.24
N ARG A 366 0.63 11.86 8.49
CA ARG A 366 1.25 12.37 9.71
C ARG A 366 2.19 11.32 10.28
N VAL A 367 3.39 11.25 9.70
CA VAL A 367 4.38 10.23 10.02
C VAL A 367 5.60 10.85 10.66
N THR A 368 6.13 10.18 11.68
CA THR A 368 7.42 10.52 12.29
C THR A 368 8.42 9.44 11.93
N ASP A 369 9.48 9.79 11.19
CA ASP A 369 10.48 8.83 10.71
C ASP A 369 11.59 8.51 11.73
N ARG A 370 11.69 9.27 12.84
CA ARG A 370 12.74 9.12 13.86
C ARG A 370 12.26 9.41 15.28
#